data_AF-A0A821KQ74-F1
#
_entry.id   AF-A0A821KQ74-F1
#
_cell.length_a   1.000
_cell.length_b   1.000
_cell.length_c   1.000
_cell.angle_alpha   90.00
_cell.angle_beta   90.00
_cell.angle_gamma   90.00
#
_symmetry.space_group_name_H-M   'P 1'
#
loop_
_entity.id
_entity.type
_entity.pdbx_description
1 polymer ?
#
loop_
_entity_poly.entity_id
_entity_poly.type
_entity_poly.pdbx_seq_one_letter_code
_entity_poly.pdbx_strand_id
1 'polypeptide(L)' 'VKNPNSDGPSELWLLCSPDDPDAKEISFDELDCDDLFEPPVIMSDMLAALVRQKPTVGENDLIEYETFTEVSGQEGY' A
#
# COMPACT_ATOMS: atom_id res chain seq x y z
N VAL A 1 -8.88 18.24 -6.44
CA VAL A 1 -8.97 18.38 -7.91
C VAL A 1 -10.08 17.48 -8.43
N LYS A 2 -10.88 17.94 -9.41
CA LYS A 2 -11.88 17.09 -10.12
C LYS A 2 -11.16 16.27 -11.19
N ASN A 3 -11.53 14.99 -11.35
CA ASN A 3 -10.89 14.12 -12.35
C ASN A 3 -11.09 14.68 -13.79
N PRO A 4 -10.02 14.98 -14.55
CA PRO A 4 -10.13 15.56 -15.88
C PRO A 4 -10.64 14.59 -16.96
N ASN A 5 -10.81 13.30 -16.65
CA ASN A 5 -11.20 12.25 -17.61
C ASN A 5 -12.64 11.71 -17.41
N SER A 6 -13.49 12.38 -16.63
CA SER A 6 -14.85 11.91 -16.37
C SER A 6 -15.82 12.26 -17.50
N ASP A 7 -15.98 11.35 -18.48
CA ASP A 7 -17.11 11.35 -19.43
C ASP A 7 -18.38 10.68 -18.84
N GLY A 8 -18.54 10.70 -17.50
CA GLY A 8 -19.61 10.02 -16.74
C GLY A 8 -20.13 10.80 -15.52
N PRO A 9 -21.28 10.40 -14.93
CA PRO A 9 -22.15 11.28 -14.13
C PRO A 9 -21.74 11.55 -12.67
N SER A 10 -20.50 11.24 -12.25
CA SER A 10 -20.06 11.48 -10.86
C SER A 10 -18.75 12.27 -10.85
N GLU A 11 -18.80 13.48 -10.31
CA GLU A 11 -17.64 14.35 -10.09
C GLU A 11 -16.81 13.79 -8.92
N LEU A 12 -15.80 12.97 -9.20
CA LEU A 12 -14.96 12.36 -8.16
C LEU A 12 -13.81 13.28 -7.71
N TRP A 13 -13.48 13.20 -6.43
CA TRP A 13 -12.40 13.96 -5.78
C TRP A 13 -11.11 13.17 -5.73
N LEU A 14 -10.01 13.86 -6.05
CA LEU A 14 -8.64 13.36 -5.96
C LEU A 14 -7.83 14.20 -4.98
N LEU A 15 -6.99 13.52 -4.18
CA LEU A 15 -5.93 14.17 -3.42
C LEU A 15 -4.89 14.74 -4.39
N CYS A 16 -4.51 15.99 -4.18
CA CYS A 16 -3.56 16.71 -5.01
C CYS A 16 -2.57 17.50 -4.13
N SER A 17 -1.52 18.02 -4.75
CA SER A 17 -0.64 18.99 -4.09
C SER A 17 -1.42 20.27 -3.77
N PRO A 18 -1.13 20.97 -2.65
CA PRO A 18 -1.74 22.27 -2.35
C PRO A 18 -1.41 23.35 -3.39
N ASP A 19 -0.34 23.19 -4.16
CA ASP A 19 0.10 24.12 -5.20
C ASP A 19 -0.62 23.93 -6.55
N ASP A 20 -1.51 22.93 -6.66
CA ASP A 20 -2.25 22.67 -7.89
C ASP A 20 -3.28 23.80 -8.15
N PRO A 21 -3.37 24.37 -9.35
CA PRO A 21 -4.32 25.45 -9.66
C PRO A 21 -5.78 25.08 -9.38
N ASP A 22 -6.13 23.78 -9.44
CA ASP A 22 -7.48 23.27 -9.18
C ASP A 22 -7.60 22.62 -7.78
N ALA A 23 -6.65 22.89 -6.88
CA ALA A 23 -6.70 22.46 -5.48
C ALA A 23 -7.80 23.22 -4.71
N LYS A 24 -8.59 22.46 -3.95
CA LYS A 24 -9.59 22.99 -3.02
C LYS A 24 -9.41 22.33 -1.67
N GLU A 25 -9.37 23.14 -0.62
CA GLU A 25 -9.37 22.66 0.76
C GLU A 25 -10.78 22.18 1.13
N ILE A 26 -10.90 20.90 1.47
CA ILE A 26 -12.13 20.22 1.88
C ILE A 26 -11.74 19.29 3.04
N SER A 27 -12.57 19.20 4.08
CA SER A 27 -12.36 18.20 5.16
C SER A 27 -12.82 16.82 4.70
N PHE A 28 -12.14 15.76 5.13
CA PHE A 28 -12.57 14.39 4.84
C PHE A 28 -13.95 14.05 5.45
N ASP A 29 -14.37 14.75 6.51
CA ASP A 29 -15.70 14.56 7.11
C ASP A 29 -16.85 15.05 6.23
N GLU A 30 -16.55 15.89 5.24
CA GLU A 30 -17.53 16.48 4.32
C GLU A 30 -17.63 15.73 2.98
N LEU A 31 -16.83 14.66 2.80
CA LEU A 31 -16.76 13.86 1.59
C LEU A 31 -17.37 12.47 1.82
N ASP A 32 -18.29 12.07 0.95
CA ASP A 32 -18.80 10.71 0.90
C ASP A 32 -17.79 9.77 0.22
N CYS A 33 -17.72 8.51 0.67
CA CYS A 33 -16.78 7.52 0.13
C CYS A 33 -16.99 7.26 -1.37
N ASP A 34 -18.23 7.34 -1.85
CA ASP A 34 -18.59 7.10 -3.26
C ASP A 34 -18.10 8.23 -4.19
N ASP A 35 -17.79 9.40 -3.64
CA ASP A 35 -17.27 10.56 -4.36
C ASP A 35 -15.74 10.63 -4.36
N LEU A 36 -15.05 9.67 -3.72
CA LEU A 36 -13.60 9.64 -3.64
C LEU A 36 -13.00 8.77 -4.75
N PHE A 37 -12.04 9.33 -5.48
CA PHE A 37 -11.22 8.55 -6.40
C PHE A 37 -9.93 8.13 -5.69
N GLU A 38 -9.74 6.83 -5.53
CA GLU A 38 -8.56 6.26 -4.90
C GLU A 38 -7.32 6.40 -5.80
N PRO A 39 -6.16 6.83 -5.27
CA PRO A 39 -4.93 6.86 -6.04
C PRO A 39 -4.46 5.43 -6.34
N PRO A 40 -3.92 5.16 -7.55
CA PRO A 40 -3.36 3.86 -7.86
C PRO A 40 -2.09 3.60 -7.03
N VAL A 41 -1.89 2.35 -6.63
CA VAL A 41 -0.65 1.93 -5.95
C VAL A 41 0.52 1.95 -6.93
N ILE A 42 1.59 2.64 -6.57
CA ILE A 42 2.80 2.77 -7.39
C ILE A 42 4.02 2.15 -6.71
N MET A 43 5.10 1.95 -7.48
CA MET A 43 6.31 1.29 -6.99
C MET A 43 6.95 2.00 -5.79
N SER A 44 6.84 3.33 -5.69
CA SER A 44 7.35 4.07 -4.52
C SER A 44 6.63 3.69 -3.23
N ASP A 45 5.36 3.30 -3.29
CA ASP A 45 4.59 2.87 -2.11
C ASP A 45 5.13 1.53 -1.59
N MET A 46 5.43 0.60 -2.52
CA MET A 46 6.05 -0.68 -2.19
C MET A 46 7.44 -0.51 -1.60
N LEU A 47 8.25 0.40 -2.16
CA LEU A 47 9.57 0.72 -1.60
C LEU A 47 9.46 1.33 -0.19
N ALA A 48 8.52 2.24 0.02
CA ALA A 48 8.29 2.84 1.34
C ALA A 48 7.83 1.79 2.37
N ALA A 49 6.99 0.84 1.96
CA ALA A 49 6.58 -0.28 2.80
C ALA A 49 7.78 -1.19 3.15
N LEU A 50 8.60 -1.55 2.16
CA LEU A 50 9.78 -2.38 2.35
C LEU A 50 10.78 -1.77 3.33
N VAL A 51 11.04 -0.47 3.24
CA VAL A 51 11.96 0.23 4.16
C VAL A 51 11.46 0.21 5.61
N ARG A 52 10.14 0.19 5.83
CA ARG A 52 9.53 0.16 7.17
C ARG A 52 9.46 -1.25 7.76
N GLN A 53 9.38 -2.27 6.92
CA GLN A 53 9.30 -3.66 7.36
C GLN A 53 10.69 -4.19 7.72
N LYS A 54 10.80 -4.77 8.93
CA LYS A 54 12.00 -5.50 9.34
C LYS A 54 11.83 -6.97 8.97
N PRO A 55 12.92 -7.68 8.64
CA PRO A 55 12.85 -9.13 8.47
C PRO A 55 12.35 -9.77 9.77
N THR A 56 11.34 -10.61 9.66
CA THR A 56 10.70 -11.28 10.80
C THR A 56 11.43 -12.53 11.24
N VAL A 57 12.17 -13.15 10.32
CA VAL A 57 12.95 -14.38 10.56
C VAL A 57 14.41 -14.01 10.74
N GLY A 58 14.98 -14.41 11.88
CA GLY A 58 16.39 -14.24 12.20
C GLY A 58 17.24 -15.42 11.72
N GLU A 59 18.55 -15.24 11.69
CA GLU A 59 19.49 -16.28 11.24
C GLU A 59 19.48 -17.52 12.14
N ASN A 60 19.34 -17.36 13.46
CA ASN A 60 19.28 -18.49 14.39
C ASN A 60 18.07 -19.40 14.16
N ASP A 61 16.93 -18.81 13.78
CA ASP A 61 15.70 -19.54 13.47
C ASP A 61 15.92 -20.42 12.23
N LEU A 62 16.62 -19.89 11.22
CA LEU A 62 17.00 -20.65 10.02
C LEU A 62 17.92 -21.84 10.33
N ILE A 63 18.89 -21.66 11.23
CA ILE A 63 19.83 -22.74 11.62
C ILE A 63 19.10 -23.89 12.32
N GLU A 64 18.13 -23.58 13.17
CA GLU A 64 17.31 -24.59 13.84
C GLU A 64 16.47 -25.39 12.83
N TYR A 65 15.83 -24.69 11.88
CA TYR A 65 15.08 -25.35 10.81
C TYR A 65 15.95 -26.19 9.89
N GLU A 66 17.16 -25.73 9.54
CA GLU A 66 18.10 -26.48 8.72
C GLU A 66 18.52 -27.77 9.45
N THR A 67 18.90 -27.66 10.72
CA THR A 67 19.26 -28.82 11.56
C THR A 67 18.10 -29.82 11.66
N PHE A 68 16.87 -29.35 11.87
CA PHE A 68 15.69 -30.21 11.90
C PHE A 68 15.45 -30.92 10.56
N THR A 69 15.62 -30.19 9.46
CA THR A 69 15.44 -30.72 8.09
C THR A 69 16.49 -31.77 7.75
N GLU A 70 17.74 -31.58 8.18
CA GLU A 70 18.81 -32.57 8.00
C GLU A 70 18.56 -33.88 8.75
N VAL A 71 18.01 -33.78 9.97
CA VAL A 71 17.74 -34.95 10.82
C VAL A 71 16.50 -35.72 10.39
N SER A 72 15.46 -35.01 9.94
CA SER A 72 14.14 -35.61 9.66
C SER A 72 13.90 -35.89 8.17
N GLY A 73 14.66 -35.27 7.27
CA GLY A 73 14.44 -35.36 5.83
C GLY A 73 13.09 -34.76 5.39
N GLN A 74 12.53 -35.25 4.28
CA GLN A 74 11.26 -34.75 3.73
C GLN A 74 10.02 -35.38 4.40
N GLU A 75 10.20 -36.50 5.09
CA GLU A 75 9.14 -37.23 5.79
C GLU A 75 9.30 -36.96 7.29
N GLY A 76 8.97 -35.74 7.72
CA GLY A 76 9.15 -35.30 9.10
C GLY A 76 8.48 -36.24 10.12
N TYR A 77 9.31 -36.95 10.90
CA TYR A 77 8.92 -37.75 12.06
C TYR A 77 9.91 -37.54 13.21
#